data_AF-A0A075I6Z7-F1
#
_entry.id   AF-A0A075I6Z7-F1
#
_cell.length_a   1.000
_cell.length_b   1.000
_cell.length_c   1.000
_cell.angle_alpha   90.00
_cell.angle_beta   90.00
_cell.angle_gamma   90.00
#
_symmetry.space_group_name_H-M   'P 1'
#
loop_
_entity.id
_entity.type
_entity.pdbx_description
1 polymer ?
#
loop_
_entity_poly.entity_id
_entity_poly.type
_entity_poly.pdbx_seq_one_letter_code
_entity_poly.pdbx_strand_id
1 'polypeptide(L)'
;MMRDSATLTDGVHLDLYRTMSNRAFQIYAFGQKYTDFSLDSVANGLLGEKKIDYGVELGDLTLYQTAKYCQNDARLTYNLTSFNNDLLMNLLIVISRIARMPIDDISRMGVSQWIRSLLYYEHRQNGILIPRRQELDNKSSNVTNEAVIKDKKFRGGLVVEPVEGIHFDVTVMDFASLYPSIIKVKNLSYETVRCSHDECKKNTIPQTNHWVCTKKMV
;
A
#
# COMPACT_ATOMS: atom_id res chain seq x y z
N MET A 1 7.34 -0.64 19.62
CA MET A 1 6.17 -1.49 19.91
C MET A 1 4.93 -0.77 19.42
N MET A 2 4.13 -1.41 18.54
CA MET A 2 2.78 -0.91 18.23
C MET A 2 1.95 -0.93 19.52
N ARG A 3 1.19 0.14 19.77
CA ARG A 3 0.42 0.30 21.02
C ARG A 3 -0.74 -0.69 21.14
N ASP A 4 -1.23 -1.26 20.04
CA ASP A 4 -2.36 -2.19 19.98
C ASP A 4 -2.00 -3.45 19.17
N SER A 5 -1.05 -4.25 19.67
CA SER A 5 -0.66 -5.51 19.04
C SER A 5 -0.50 -6.62 20.07
N ALA A 6 -1.15 -7.75 19.84
CA ALA A 6 -0.86 -9.01 20.53
C ALA A 6 0.19 -9.79 19.74
N THR A 7 1.16 -10.38 20.46
CA THR A 7 2.21 -11.26 19.92
C THR A 7 2.18 -12.56 20.72
N LEU A 8 2.67 -13.64 20.11
CA LEU A 8 2.79 -14.95 20.74
C LEU A 8 4.28 -15.24 20.99
N THR A 9 4.60 -15.92 22.08
CA THR A 9 5.97 -16.42 22.32
C THR A 9 6.34 -17.46 21.28
N ASP A 10 5.42 -18.39 21.02
CA ASP A 10 5.57 -19.50 20.13
C ASP A 10 4.47 -19.44 19.06
N GLY A 11 4.81 -18.87 17.92
CA GLY A 11 3.91 -18.74 16.77
C GLY A 11 3.76 -17.33 16.24
N VAL A 12 2.81 -17.15 15.33
CA VAL A 12 2.55 -15.89 14.65
C VAL A 12 1.09 -15.52 14.85
N HIS A 13 0.83 -14.30 15.34
CA HIS A 13 -0.52 -13.77 15.47
C HIS A 13 -0.85 -12.84 14.31
N LEU A 14 -1.70 -13.31 13.41
CA LEU A 14 -2.25 -12.54 12.30
C LEU A 14 -3.61 -11.98 12.66
N ASP A 15 -3.65 -10.66 12.81
CA ASP A 15 -4.90 -9.91 13.00
C ASP A 15 -5.47 -9.55 11.63
N LEU A 16 -6.50 -10.29 11.21
CA LEU A 16 -7.12 -10.07 9.90
C LEU A 16 -7.81 -8.72 9.78
N TYR A 17 -8.27 -8.11 10.88
CA TYR A 17 -8.85 -6.77 10.81
C TYR A 17 -7.81 -5.76 10.33
N ARG A 18 -6.57 -5.82 10.87
CA ARG A 18 -5.46 -4.96 10.43
C ARG A 18 -5.07 -5.22 8.98
N THR A 19 -5.12 -6.49 8.57
CA THR A 19 -4.79 -6.88 7.20
C THR A 19 -5.84 -6.38 6.20
N MET A 20 -7.12 -6.62 6.47
CA MET A 20 -8.23 -6.27 5.58
C MET A 20 -8.52 -4.77 5.57
N SER A 21 -8.23 -4.05 6.66
CA SER A 21 -8.32 -2.58 6.70
C SER A 21 -7.15 -1.87 6.03
N ASN A 22 -6.10 -2.61 5.64
CA ASN A 22 -5.01 -2.03 4.87
C ASN A 22 -5.47 -1.75 3.44
N ARG A 23 -5.41 -0.47 3.04
CA ARG A 23 -5.84 -0.01 1.71
C ARG A 23 -5.19 -0.76 0.56
N ALA A 24 -3.96 -1.26 0.72
CA ALA A 24 -3.30 -2.00 -0.34
C ALA A 24 -3.94 -3.37 -0.59
N PHE A 25 -4.34 -4.07 0.47
CA PHE A 25 -5.10 -5.31 0.34
C PHE A 25 -6.52 -5.01 -0.17
N GLN A 26 -7.21 -4.05 0.43
CA GLN A 26 -8.57 -3.69 0.04
C GLN A 26 -8.67 -3.29 -1.44
N ILE A 27 -7.83 -2.37 -1.92
CA ILE A 27 -7.95 -1.80 -3.26
C ILE A 27 -7.19 -2.64 -4.29
N TYR A 28 -5.90 -2.90 -4.07
CA TYR A 28 -5.06 -3.50 -5.11
C TYR A 28 -5.14 -5.02 -5.14
N ALA A 29 -5.14 -5.70 -3.99
CA ALA A 29 -5.19 -7.15 -3.95
C ALA A 29 -6.61 -7.69 -4.19
N PHE A 30 -7.62 -7.00 -3.64
CA PHE A 30 -9.00 -7.48 -3.64
C PHE A 30 -9.99 -6.63 -4.43
N GLY A 31 -9.54 -5.57 -5.12
CA GLY A 31 -10.38 -4.81 -6.05
C GLY A 31 -11.56 -4.10 -5.39
N GLN A 32 -11.42 -3.69 -4.13
CA GLN A 32 -12.43 -2.98 -3.35
C GLN A 32 -13.77 -3.74 -3.22
N LYS A 33 -13.72 -5.07 -3.14
CA LYS A 33 -14.90 -5.94 -2.99
C LYS A 33 -15.70 -5.75 -1.68
N TYR A 34 -15.14 -5.04 -0.71
CA TYR A 34 -15.78 -4.70 0.57
C TYR A 34 -15.53 -3.23 0.91
N THR A 35 -16.54 -2.59 1.50
CA THR A 35 -16.55 -1.14 1.77
C THR A 35 -16.24 -0.81 3.23
N ASP A 36 -16.66 -1.66 4.17
CA ASP A 36 -16.34 -1.58 5.59
C ASP A 36 -15.55 -2.82 6.04
N PHE A 37 -15.14 -2.83 7.31
CA PHE A 37 -14.21 -3.83 7.85
C PHE A 37 -14.86 -4.78 8.85
N SER A 38 -16.19 -4.85 8.89
CA SER A 38 -16.89 -5.87 9.66
C SER A 38 -16.62 -7.25 9.07
N LEU A 39 -16.65 -8.29 9.91
CA LEU A 39 -16.49 -9.67 9.44
C LEU A 39 -17.55 -10.03 8.38
N ASP A 40 -18.78 -9.54 8.54
CA ASP A 40 -19.87 -9.80 7.59
C ASP A 40 -19.57 -9.20 6.21
N SER A 41 -19.19 -7.93 6.17
CA SER A 41 -18.89 -7.21 4.92
C SER A 41 -17.71 -7.83 4.17
N VAL A 42 -16.63 -8.15 4.88
CA VAL A 42 -15.44 -8.77 4.30
C VAL A 42 -15.72 -10.20 3.83
N ALA A 43 -16.42 -11.00 4.64
CA ALA A 43 -16.81 -12.37 4.26
C ALA A 43 -17.75 -12.37 3.05
N ASN A 44 -18.72 -11.47 3.00
CA ASN A 44 -19.64 -11.38 1.87
C ASN A 44 -18.91 -10.93 0.59
N GLY A 45 -18.01 -9.96 0.70
CA GLY A 45 -17.23 -9.46 -0.44
C GLY A 45 -16.22 -10.46 -1.00
N LEU A 46 -15.57 -11.26 -0.16
CA LEU A 46 -14.49 -12.17 -0.58
C LEU A 46 -14.92 -13.62 -0.75
N LEU A 47 -15.87 -14.10 0.07
CA LEU A 47 -16.32 -15.49 0.11
C LEU A 47 -17.74 -15.66 -0.45
N GLY A 48 -18.54 -14.60 -0.52
CA GLY A 48 -19.98 -14.69 -0.81
C GLY A 48 -20.79 -15.30 0.34
N GLU A 49 -20.22 -15.31 1.55
CA GLU A 49 -20.85 -15.85 2.76
C GLU A 49 -21.13 -14.74 3.77
N LYS A 50 -22.17 -14.91 4.60
CA LYS A 50 -22.58 -13.93 5.61
C LYS A 50 -22.50 -14.49 7.02
N LYS A 51 -22.49 -13.60 8.01
CA LYS A 51 -22.72 -13.94 9.42
C LYS A 51 -24.12 -14.51 9.59
N ILE A 52 -24.27 -15.39 10.57
CA ILE A 52 -25.59 -15.85 11.00
C ILE A 52 -26.26 -14.73 11.79
N ASP A 53 -27.47 -14.38 11.37
CA ASP A 53 -28.35 -13.46 12.09
C ASP A 53 -29.64 -14.20 12.45
N TYR A 54 -29.96 -14.25 13.74
CA TYR A 54 -31.17 -14.87 14.28
C TYR A 54 -32.32 -13.86 14.46
N GLY A 55 -32.11 -12.58 14.15
CA GLY A 55 -33.11 -11.52 14.29
C GLY A 55 -33.40 -11.11 15.73
N VAL A 56 -32.55 -11.49 16.69
CA VAL A 56 -32.63 -11.14 18.10
C VAL A 56 -31.25 -10.70 18.61
N GLU A 57 -31.23 -9.97 19.72
CA GLU A 57 -29.99 -9.53 20.36
C GLU A 57 -29.16 -10.73 20.85
N LEU A 58 -27.83 -10.56 20.89
CA LEU A 58 -26.91 -11.63 21.32
C LEU A 58 -27.23 -12.18 22.73
N GLY A 59 -27.77 -11.34 23.61
CA GLY A 59 -28.16 -11.73 24.98
C GLY A 59 -29.39 -12.64 25.06
N ASP A 60 -30.23 -12.64 24.02
CA ASP A 60 -31.49 -13.39 23.98
C ASP A 60 -31.35 -14.73 23.22
N LEU A 61 -30.15 -15.03 22.73
CA LEU A 61 -29.87 -16.28 22.04
C LEU A 61 -29.87 -17.46 23.01
N THR A 62 -30.46 -18.57 22.58
CA THR A 62 -30.28 -19.87 23.24
C THR A 62 -28.80 -20.28 23.18
N LEU A 63 -28.36 -21.10 24.13
CA LEU A 63 -26.98 -21.61 24.15
C LEU A 63 -26.56 -22.27 22.81
N TYR A 64 -27.50 -22.97 22.16
CA TYR A 64 -27.25 -23.57 20.86
C TYR A 64 -27.04 -22.52 19.76
N GLN A 65 -27.88 -21.48 19.70
CA GLN A 65 -27.73 -20.38 18.74
C GLN A 65 -26.42 -19.62 18.97
N THR A 66 -26.07 -19.33 20.22
CA THR A 66 -24.79 -18.68 20.57
C THR A 66 -23.60 -19.52 20.13
N ALA A 67 -23.62 -20.83 20.41
CA ALA A 67 -22.56 -21.74 19.97
C ALA A 67 -22.43 -21.77 18.44
N LYS A 68 -23.56 -21.78 17.72
CA LYS A 68 -23.57 -21.79 16.25
C LYS A 68 -23.08 -20.46 15.65
N TYR A 69 -23.46 -19.33 16.25
CA TYR A 69 -22.97 -18.00 15.89
C TYR A 69 -21.45 -17.92 16.03
N CYS A 70 -20.91 -18.27 17.21
CA CYS A 70 -19.47 -18.25 17.46
C CYS A 70 -18.70 -19.20 16.53
N GLN A 71 -19.24 -20.41 16.28
CA GLN A 71 -18.66 -21.34 15.33
C GLN A 71 -18.60 -20.74 13.91
N ASN A 72 -19.66 -20.07 13.48
CA ASN A 72 -19.70 -19.46 12.16
C ASN A 72 -18.66 -18.34 12.03
N ASP A 73 -18.52 -17.48 13.03
CA ASP A 73 -17.52 -16.41 13.01
C ASP A 73 -16.09 -16.95 12.94
N ALA A 74 -15.78 -18.00 13.70
CA ALA A 74 -14.49 -18.69 13.62
C ALA A 74 -14.26 -19.33 12.25
N ARG A 75 -15.29 -19.97 11.67
CA ARG A 75 -15.23 -20.58 10.34
C ARG A 75 -15.02 -19.55 9.23
N LEU A 76 -15.74 -18.43 9.26
CA LEU A 76 -15.57 -17.34 8.30
C LEU A 76 -14.16 -16.75 8.41
N THR A 77 -13.67 -16.53 9.62
CA THR A 77 -12.30 -16.03 9.87
C THR A 77 -11.25 -16.98 9.29
N TYR A 78 -11.40 -18.29 9.49
CA TYR A 78 -10.52 -19.29 8.87
C TYR A 78 -10.63 -19.28 7.34
N ASN A 79 -11.84 -19.29 6.79
CA ASN A 79 -12.07 -19.30 5.34
C ASN A 79 -11.50 -18.06 4.64
N LEU A 80 -11.48 -16.90 5.31
CA LEU A 80 -10.82 -15.69 4.81
C LEU A 80 -9.30 -15.85 4.64
N THR A 81 -8.68 -16.85 5.25
CA THR A 81 -7.26 -17.19 5.06
C THR A 81 -7.05 -18.29 4.04
N SER A 82 -8.02 -19.20 3.87
CA SER A 82 -7.87 -20.41 3.05
C SER A 82 -8.53 -20.35 1.67
N PHE A 83 -9.29 -19.28 1.37
CA PHE A 83 -9.96 -19.14 0.08
C PHE A 83 -8.96 -19.05 -1.09
N ASN A 84 -9.42 -19.46 -2.28
CA ASN A 84 -8.64 -19.41 -3.53
C ASN A 84 -7.22 -20.01 -3.38
N ASN A 85 -7.14 -21.18 -2.73
CA ASN A 85 -5.88 -21.89 -2.46
C ASN A 85 -4.90 -21.02 -1.64
N ASP A 86 -5.36 -20.61 -0.45
CA ASP A 86 -4.62 -19.81 0.53
C ASP A 86 -4.11 -18.47 -0.02
N LEU A 87 -4.88 -17.80 -0.89
CA LEU A 87 -4.45 -16.60 -1.61
C LEU A 87 -3.90 -15.52 -0.68
N LEU A 88 -4.62 -15.19 0.40
CA LEU A 88 -4.20 -14.16 1.35
C LEU A 88 -2.86 -14.53 2.02
N MET A 89 -2.73 -15.78 2.48
CA MET A 89 -1.52 -16.25 3.15
C MET A 89 -0.32 -16.24 2.19
N ASN A 90 -0.53 -16.68 0.95
CA ASN A 90 0.49 -16.64 -0.09
C ASN A 90 0.94 -15.20 -0.38
N LEU A 91 0.00 -14.25 -0.49
CA LEU A 91 0.32 -12.83 -0.67
C LEU A 91 1.13 -12.29 0.50
N LEU A 92 0.73 -12.56 1.74
CA LEU A 92 1.45 -12.11 2.94
C LEU A 92 2.89 -12.65 2.97
N ILE A 93 3.10 -13.93 2.62
CA ILE A 93 4.43 -14.54 2.55
C ILE A 93 5.27 -13.90 1.43
N VAL A 94 4.70 -13.68 0.24
CA VAL A 94 5.41 -13.05 -0.88
C VAL A 94 5.82 -11.63 -0.53
N ILE A 95 4.92 -10.83 0.04
CA ILE A 95 5.22 -9.46 0.45
C ILE A 95 6.27 -9.46 1.57
N SER A 96 6.18 -10.37 2.54
CA SER A 96 7.20 -10.53 3.60
C SER A 96 8.59 -10.79 3.02
N ARG A 97 8.70 -11.67 2.02
CA ARG A 97 9.96 -11.97 1.33
C ARG A 97 10.51 -10.77 0.54
N ILE A 98 9.64 -10.03 -0.14
CA ILE A 98 10.03 -8.81 -0.88
C ILE A 98 10.48 -7.71 0.08
N ALA A 99 9.68 -7.40 1.09
CA ALA A 99 9.95 -6.32 2.04
C ALA A 99 11.07 -6.64 3.04
N ARG A 100 11.45 -7.92 3.17
CA ARG A 100 12.39 -8.44 4.18
C ARG A 100 11.91 -8.16 5.60
N MET A 101 10.62 -8.39 5.84
CA MET A 101 9.96 -8.15 7.12
C MET A 101 9.20 -9.39 7.59
N PRO A 102 9.06 -9.62 8.91
CA PRO A 102 8.17 -10.65 9.45
C PRO A 102 6.73 -10.50 8.94
N ILE A 103 6.02 -11.62 8.78
CA ILE A 103 4.68 -11.66 8.21
C ILE A 103 3.64 -10.92 9.09
N ASP A 104 3.83 -10.91 10.40
CA ASP A 104 3.02 -10.18 11.37
C ASP A 104 3.23 -8.66 11.31
N ASP A 105 4.42 -8.20 10.93
CA ASP A 105 4.63 -6.77 10.62
C ASP A 105 3.95 -6.39 9.31
N ILE A 106 4.03 -7.26 8.27
CA ILE A 106 3.34 -7.03 6.99
C ILE A 106 1.83 -6.90 7.19
N SER A 107 1.24 -7.76 8.03
CA SER A 107 -0.20 -7.77 8.28
C SER A 107 -0.71 -6.52 9.03
N ARG A 108 0.20 -5.73 9.64
CA ARG A 108 -0.12 -4.58 10.49
C ARG A 108 0.32 -3.23 9.93
N MET A 109 1.37 -3.20 9.11
CA MET A 109 1.97 -1.96 8.61
C MET A 109 1.48 -1.58 7.21
N GLY A 110 1.52 -0.28 6.90
CA GLY A 110 1.23 0.22 5.56
C GLY A 110 2.41 0.04 4.59
N VAL A 111 2.11 0.04 3.28
CA VAL A 111 3.05 -0.19 2.16
C VAL A 111 4.34 0.64 2.27
N SER A 112 4.25 1.89 2.74
CA SER A 112 5.43 2.75 2.89
C SER A 112 6.50 2.19 3.84
N GLN A 113 6.10 1.40 4.86
CA GLN A 113 7.05 0.73 5.75
C GLN A 113 7.67 -0.50 5.07
N TRP A 114 6.89 -1.24 4.27
CA TRP A 114 7.37 -2.37 3.48
C TRP A 114 8.46 -1.93 2.49
N ILE A 115 8.19 -0.85 1.75
CA ILE A 115 9.16 -0.25 0.82
C ILE A 115 10.39 0.25 1.57
N ARG A 116 10.21 0.90 2.73
CA ARG A 116 11.34 1.38 3.53
C ARG A 116 12.25 0.25 4.00
N SER A 117 11.67 -0.86 4.47
CA SER A 117 12.43 -2.03 4.88
C SER A 117 13.24 -2.62 3.73
N LEU A 118 12.60 -2.77 2.55
CA LEU A 118 13.30 -3.18 1.33
C LEU A 118 14.47 -2.24 1.00
N LEU A 119 14.25 -0.93 1.01
CA LEU A 119 15.31 0.04 0.74
C LEU A 119 16.46 -0.07 1.76
N TYR A 120 16.15 -0.23 3.05
CA TYR A 120 17.17 -0.40 4.08
C TYR A 120 17.97 -1.69 3.87
N TYR A 121 17.30 -2.78 3.51
CA TYR A 121 17.96 -4.03 3.16
C TYR A 121 18.94 -3.83 1.98
N GLU A 122 18.48 -3.22 0.88
CA GLU A 122 19.33 -2.96 -0.30
C GLU A 122 20.52 -2.05 0.03
N HIS A 123 20.34 -1.02 0.85
CA HIS A 123 21.45 -0.18 1.31
C HIS A 123 22.51 -1.01 2.05
N ARG A 124 22.06 -1.86 2.99
CA ARG A 124 22.95 -2.67 3.82
C ARG A 124 23.67 -3.73 3.00
N GLN A 125 23.00 -4.37 2.06
CA GLN A 125 23.62 -5.35 1.14
C GLN A 125 24.69 -4.71 0.25
N ASN A 126 24.46 -3.48 -0.20
CA ASN A 126 25.39 -2.77 -1.08
C ASN A 126 26.43 -1.92 -0.33
N GLY A 127 26.50 -1.98 1.01
CA GLY A 127 27.43 -1.17 1.80
C GLY A 127 27.18 0.34 1.74
N ILE A 128 25.96 0.75 1.40
CA ILE A 128 25.55 2.16 1.26
C ILE A 128 25.01 2.66 2.60
N LEU A 129 25.43 3.85 3.01
CA LEU A 129 24.93 4.49 4.23
C LEU A 129 23.46 4.90 4.04
N ILE A 130 22.61 4.48 4.98
CA ILE A 130 21.20 4.90 5.00
C ILE A 130 21.14 6.38 5.41
N PRO A 131 20.58 7.27 4.55
CA PRO A 131 20.54 8.69 4.84
C PRO A 131 19.57 9.01 5.97
N ARG A 132 19.89 10.05 6.75
CA ARG A 132 18.95 10.62 7.72
C ARG A 132 17.92 11.48 6.99
N ARG A 133 16.73 11.56 7.57
CA ARG A 133 15.65 12.41 7.04
C ARG A 133 16.09 13.87 6.83
N GLN A 134 16.81 14.43 7.81
CA GLN A 134 17.31 15.81 7.74
C GLN A 134 18.25 16.05 6.55
N GLU A 135 19.07 15.05 6.16
CA GLU A 135 19.99 15.17 5.03
C GLU A 135 19.22 15.21 3.70
N LEU A 136 18.13 14.44 3.60
CA LEU A 136 17.23 14.45 2.44
C LEU A 136 16.46 15.78 2.33
N ASP A 137 15.99 16.30 3.47
CA ASP A 137 15.28 17.57 3.52
C ASP A 137 16.21 18.74 3.12
N ASN A 138 17.46 18.73 3.60
CA ASN A 138 18.46 19.77 3.28
C ASN A 138 18.86 19.81 1.80
N LYS A 139 18.82 18.68 1.07
CA LYS A 139 19.02 18.68 -0.40
C LYS A 139 17.93 19.46 -1.14
N SER A 140 16.78 19.66 -0.52
CA SER A 140 15.57 20.24 -1.09
C SER A 140 15.25 21.64 -0.54
N SER A 141 16.09 22.20 0.34
CA SER A 141 15.83 23.45 1.06
C SER A 141 15.77 24.70 0.18
N ASN A 142 16.46 24.68 -0.98
CA ASN A 142 16.45 25.78 -1.96
C ASN A 142 15.41 25.56 -3.08
N VAL A 143 14.35 24.78 -2.84
CA VAL A 143 13.28 24.53 -3.80
C VAL A 143 12.14 25.52 -3.57
N THR A 144 12.06 26.56 -4.39
CA THR A 144 10.82 27.32 -4.57
C THR A 144 9.87 26.48 -5.42
N ASN A 145 8.89 25.84 -4.79
CA ASN A 145 7.72 25.35 -5.51
C ASN A 145 6.84 26.59 -5.74
N GLU A 146 6.73 27.06 -6.98
CA GLU A 146 5.71 28.05 -7.33
C GLU A 146 4.34 27.39 -7.10
N ALA A 147 3.80 27.56 -5.91
CA ALA A 147 2.48 27.11 -5.53
C ALA A 147 1.45 28.00 -6.24
N VAL A 148 1.03 27.60 -7.44
CA VAL A 148 -0.05 28.28 -8.17
C VAL A 148 -1.43 28.03 -7.50
N ILE A 149 -1.52 27.18 -6.47
CA ILE A 149 -2.77 26.94 -5.72
C ILE A 149 -2.45 26.85 -4.22
N LYS A 150 -3.10 27.72 -3.42
CA LYS A 150 -2.84 27.99 -1.99
C LYS A 150 -2.74 26.76 -1.06
N ASP A 151 -3.23 25.58 -1.47
CA ASP A 151 -3.28 24.38 -0.61
C ASP A 151 -2.58 23.13 -1.18
N LYS A 152 -1.95 23.19 -2.37
CA LYS A 152 -1.26 22.04 -2.97
C LYS A 152 0.21 22.37 -3.29
N LYS A 153 1.13 21.70 -2.57
CA LYS A 153 2.58 21.84 -2.76
C LYS A 153 3.11 21.27 -4.08
N PHE A 154 2.32 20.49 -4.81
CA PHE A 154 2.71 19.82 -6.07
C PHE A 154 1.55 19.78 -7.07
N ARG A 155 1.87 19.94 -8.36
CA ARG A 155 0.91 19.77 -9.46
C ARG A 155 0.58 18.27 -9.58
N GLY A 156 -0.71 17.92 -9.58
CA GLY A 156 -1.16 16.56 -9.82
C GLY A 156 -1.03 16.15 -11.29
N GLY A 157 -1.57 14.99 -11.65
CA GLY A 157 -1.71 14.59 -13.05
C GLY A 157 -2.55 15.59 -13.85
N LEU A 158 -2.33 15.65 -15.17
CA LEU A 158 -3.18 16.42 -16.07
C LEU A 158 -4.59 15.81 -16.06
N VAL A 159 -5.59 16.60 -15.68
CA VAL A 159 -7.00 16.23 -15.79
C VAL A 159 -7.56 17.04 -16.95
N VAL A 160 -8.07 16.34 -17.96
CA VAL A 160 -8.77 16.95 -19.10
C VAL A 160 -10.25 16.90 -18.77
N GLU A 161 -10.94 18.04 -18.90
CA GLU A 161 -12.39 18.10 -18.71
C GLU A 161 -13.08 17.21 -19.76
N PRO A 162 -13.96 16.29 -19.34
CA PRO A 162 -14.66 15.42 -20.27
C PRO A 162 -15.69 16.22 -21.08
N VAL A 163 -15.95 15.80 -22.32
CA VAL A 163 -17.09 16.30 -23.07
C VAL A 163 -18.36 15.64 -22.50
N GLU A 164 -19.25 16.44 -21.93
CA GLU A 164 -20.52 15.96 -21.38
C GLU A 164 -21.44 15.41 -22.48
N GLY A 165 -22.12 14.30 -22.19
CA GLY A 165 -23.04 13.67 -23.12
C GLY A 165 -22.95 12.15 -23.11
N ILE A 166 -23.76 11.53 -23.97
CA ILE A 166 -23.72 10.07 -24.19
C ILE A 166 -22.78 9.80 -25.35
N HIS A 167 -21.78 8.96 -25.12
CA HIS A 167 -20.78 8.56 -26.11
C HIS A 167 -20.95 7.08 -26.44
N PHE A 168 -20.81 6.73 -27.71
CA PHE A 168 -20.84 5.35 -28.20
C PHE A 168 -19.44 4.95 -28.71
N ASP A 169 -19.14 3.65 -28.74
CA ASP A 169 -17.87 3.09 -29.24
C ASP A 169 -16.59 3.66 -28.57
N VAL A 170 -16.64 3.81 -27.25
CA VAL A 170 -15.51 4.33 -26.46
C VAL A 170 -14.43 3.27 -26.27
N THR A 171 -13.18 3.63 -26.58
CA THR A 171 -11.99 2.81 -26.25
C THR A 171 -11.20 3.47 -25.13
N VAL A 172 -10.85 2.70 -24.11
CA VAL A 172 -10.02 3.16 -22.98
C VAL A 172 -8.56 2.76 -23.22
N MET A 173 -7.65 3.72 -23.09
CA MET A 173 -6.22 3.51 -23.16
C MET A 173 -5.57 3.96 -21.85
N ASP A 174 -4.74 3.11 -21.26
CA ASP A 174 -3.99 3.41 -20.03
C ASP A 174 -2.51 3.08 -20.21
N PHE A 175 -1.64 3.85 -19.55
CA PHE A 175 -0.22 3.56 -19.50
C PHE A 175 0.07 2.56 -18.38
N ALA A 176 0.57 1.38 -18.75
CA ALA A 176 0.99 0.38 -17.78
C ALA A 176 2.06 0.94 -16.82
N SER A 177 1.71 1.08 -15.54
CA SER A 177 2.63 1.53 -14.48
C SER A 177 3.36 2.83 -14.83
N LEU A 178 2.62 3.90 -15.17
CA LEU A 178 3.18 5.19 -15.60
C LEU A 178 4.29 5.72 -14.69
N TYR A 179 4.01 5.93 -13.39
CA TYR A 179 4.99 6.51 -12.48
C TYR A 179 6.22 5.63 -12.23
N PRO A 180 6.10 4.32 -11.96
CA PRO A 180 7.26 3.42 -11.89
C PRO A 180 8.13 3.45 -13.15
N SER A 181 7.50 3.50 -14.33
CA SER A 181 8.20 3.58 -15.61
C SER A 181 8.97 4.90 -15.76
N ILE A 182 8.36 6.03 -15.39
CA ILE A 182 9.02 7.33 -15.39
C ILE A 182 10.20 7.34 -14.41
N ILE A 183 10.01 6.84 -13.18
CA ILE A 183 11.06 6.75 -12.15
C ILE A 183 12.29 6.01 -12.69
N LYS A 184 12.08 4.85 -13.30
CA LYS A 184 13.16 4.03 -13.88
C LYS A 184 13.81 4.69 -15.09
N VAL A 185 13.03 5.06 -16.10
CA VAL A 185 13.56 5.58 -17.38
C VAL A 185 14.24 6.93 -17.20
N LYS A 186 13.74 7.76 -16.28
CA LYS A 186 14.33 9.07 -15.97
C LYS A 186 15.30 9.04 -14.80
N ASN A 187 15.66 7.85 -14.28
CA ASN A 187 16.65 7.68 -13.21
C ASN A 187 16.36 8.57 -11.97
N LEU A 188 15.09 8.60 -11.53
CA LEU A 188 14.64 9.47 -10.45
C LEU A 188 14.79 8.78 -9.10
N SER A 189 15.77 9.21 -8.31
CA SER A 189 15.96 8.76 -6.93
C SER A 189 16.52 9.89 -6.06
N TYR A 190 16.48 9.73 -4.73
CA TYR A 190 16.91 10.75 -3.77
C TYR A 190 18.43 11.06 -3.83
N GLU A 191 19.22 10.18 -4.43
CA GLU A 191 20.65 10.30 -4.65
C GLU A 191 21.02 10.83 -6.04
N THR A 192 20.15 10.68 -7.04
CA THR A 192 20.39 11.13 -8.42
C THR A 192 19.78 12.49 -8.72
N VAL A 193 18.68 12.84 -8.07
CA VAL A 193 18.04 14.16 -8.18
C VAL A 193 18.85 15.19 -7.40
N ARG A 194 19.14 16.33 -8.04
CA ARG A 194 19.97 17.41 -7.51
C ARG A 194 21.37 16.96 -7.06
N CYS A 195 22.03 16.11 -7.85
CA CYS A 195 23.42 15.72 -7.59
C CYS A 195 24.38 16.92 -7.63
N SER A 196 25.55 16.79 -6.99
CA SER A 196 26.58 17.84 -6.90
C SER A 196 27.35 18.10 -8.20
N HIS A 197 27.18 17.29 -9.24
CA HIS A 197 27.87 17.50 -10.52
C HIS A 197 27.31 18.71 -11.29
N ASP A 198 28.16 19.71 -11.54
CA ASP A 198 27.74 20.95 -12.22
C ASP A 198 27.22 20.73 -13.64
N GLU A 199 27.80 19.79 -14.38
CA GLU A 199 27.35 19.44 -15.73
C GLU A 199 25.92 18.87 -15.76
N CYS A 200 25.48 18.19 -14.70
CA CYS A 200 24.16 17.60 -14.62
C CYS A 200 23.07 18.66 -14.44
N LYS A 201 23.40 19.90 -14.04
CA LYS A 201 22.44 21.00 -13.93
C LYS A 201 21.78 21.34 -15.26
N LYS A 202 22.38 20.94 -16.39
CA LYS A 202 21.80 21.07 -17.74
C LYS A 202 20.70 20.02 -18.01
N ASN A 203 20.69 18.90 -17.30
CA ASN A 203 19.72 17.82 -17.45
C ASN A 203 18.49 18.06 -16.54
N THR A 204 17.74 19.11 -16.87
CA THR A 204 16.61 19.60 -16.06
C THR A 204 15.35 18.75 -16.26
N ILE A 205 14.57 18.58 -15.20
CA ILE A 205 13.24 17.97 -15.27
C ILE A 205 12.24 19.03 -15.74
N PRO A 206 11.49 18.80 -16.84
CA PRO A 206 10.54 19.77 -17.37
C PRO A 206 9.55 20.28 -16.31
N GLN A 207 9.23 21.58 -16.36
CA GLN A 207 8.30 22.26 -15.44
C GLN A 207 8.74 22.27 -13.97
N THR A 208 10.01 22.01 -13.67
CA THR A 208 10.55 22.08 -12.31
C THR A 208 11.94 22.74 -12.31
N ASN A 209 12.45 23.07 -11.12
CA ASN A 209 13.84 23.54 -10.91
C ASN A 209 14.80 22.39 -10.52
N HIS A 210 14.42 21.14 -10.77
CA HIS A 210 15.22 19.96 -10.47
C HIS A 210 16.05 19.51 -11.68
N TRP A 211 17.17 18.84 -11.42
CA TRP A 211 18.00 18.18 -12.43
C TRP A 211 18.33 16.75 -11.99
N VAL A 212 18.67 15.90 -12.96
CA VAL A 212 18.98 14.47 -12.72
C VAL A 212 20.41 14.16 -13.14
N CYS A 213 21.10 13.37 -12.32
CA CYS A 213 22.44 12.89 -12.58
C CYS A 213 22.51 12.04 -13.88
N THR A 214 23.47 12.35 -14.75
CA THR A 214 23.79 11.57 -15.95
C THR A 214 24.99 10.63 -15.75
N LYS A 215 25.75 10.79 -14.66
CA LYS A 215 26.95 9.99 -14.35
C LYS A 215 26.69 8.73 -13.54
N LYS A 216 25.63 8.74 -12.72
CA LYS A 216 25.25 7.61 -11.86
C LYS A 216 23.88 7.13 -12.27
N MET A 217 23.78 5.85 -12.58
CA MET A 217 22.53 5.14 -12.83
C MET A 217 22.23 4.25 -11.61
N VAL A 218 20.96 4.18 -11.24
CA VAL A 218 20.43 3.36 -10.13
C VAL A 218 19.70 2.15 -10.71
#